data_AF-A0A1J3D152-F1
#
_entry.id   AF-A0A1J3D152-F1
#
_cell.length_a   1.000
_cell.length_b   1.000
_cell.length_c   1.000
_cell.angle_alpha   90.00
_cell.angle_beta   90.00
_cell.angle_gamma   90.00
#
_symmetry.space_group_name_H-M   'P 1'
#
loop_
_entity.id
_entity.type
_entity.pdbx_description
1 polymer ?
#
loop_
_entity_poly.entity_id
_entity_poly.type
_entity_poly.pdbx_seq_one_letter_code
_entity_poly.pdbx_strand_id
1 'polypeptide(L)'
;ELEKCSTVYGFAFVDCAALRFWVGSISDDASCAALGALLMQVSPKEVVYESKGLSREAQKALRKYTLTGSTAIQLSPVPQEIGDTNASGVRNMIESNRYFRGSSESWTSAVDGLTDCDIALSALGELINHLSRLKLEDVLKNGDIYPYQVYRGCLRIDGQTMVNLEIFNNSYDGGHLGTLYKYLDNCVSPTGKRLLRNWICHPLKDIGSINKRLDVVEEFMANSEIMQITGQYLQKLPDLERLLGRMKSSVQSSASVLPALLGKKVLKQRVKAFGQIVKGFRSGIDLLLALQKEVNMTRLL
;
A
#
# COMPACT_ATOMS: atom_id res chain seq x y z
N GLU A 1 -33.35 22.04 -5.39
CA GLU A 1 -31.93 21.74 -5.10
C GLU A 1 -31.92 20.70 -3.99
N LEU A 2 -31.67 19.43 -4.34
CA LEU A 2 -31.56 18.35 -3.36
C LEU A 2 -30.16 18.45 -2.75
N GLU A 3 -30.07 18.86 -1.48
CA GLU A 3 -28.88 18.62 -0.66
C GLU A 3 -28.55 17.12 -0.75
N LYS A 4 -27.57 16.77 -1.57
CA LYS A 4 -27.02 15.41 -1.58
C LYS A 4 -26.43 15.19 -0.20
N CYS A 5 -27.06 14.32 0.58
CA CYS A 5 -26.57 13.86 1.88
C CYS A 5 -25.20 13.18 1.66
N SER A 6 -24.13 13.98 1.71
CA SER A 6 -22.77 13.51 1.54
C SER A 6 -22.30 12.94 2.86
N THR A 7 -21.97 11.66 2.89
CA THR A 7 -21.35 11.01 4.05
C THR A 7 -19.85 11.14 3.93
N VAL A 8 -19.18 11.49 5.02
CA VAL A 8 -17.71 11.54 5.08
C VAL A 8 -17.21 10.29 5.80
N TYR A 9 -16.24 9.60 5.19
CA TYR A 9 -15.55 8.46 5.80
C TYR A 9 -14.09 8.82 6.04
N GLY A 10 -13.63 8.69 7.28
CA GLY A 10 -12.21 8.63 7.60
C GLY A 10 -11.71 7.20 7.48
N PHE A 11 -10.50 7.02 6.99
CA PHE A 11 -9.88 5.71 6.85
C PHE A 11 -8.40 5.76 7.18
N ALA A 12 -7.90 4.61 7.65
CA ALA A 12 -6.48 4.34 7.77
C ALA A 12 -6.21 2.88 7.39
N PHE A 13 -5.06 2.62 6.76
CA PHE A 13 -4.64 1.26 6.43
C PHE A 13 -3.12 1.12 6.49
N VAL A 14 -2.65 -0.13 6.55
CA VAL A 14 -1.23 -0.46 6.75
C VAL A 14 -0.81 -1.64 5.88
N ASP A 15 0.39 -1.55 5.29
CA ASP A 15 1.16 -2.74 4.88
C ASP A 15 2.19 -3.04 5.97
N CYS A 16 1.86 -4.00 6.85
CA CYS A 16 2.72 -4.38 7.97
C CYS A 16 4.08 -4.94 7.53
N ALA A 17 4.18 -5.50 6.31
CA ALA A 17 5.44 -6.04 5.81
C ALA A 17 6.36 -4.92 5.28
N ALA A 18 5.78 -3.86 4.71
CA ALA A 18 6.50 -2.67 4.25
C ALA A 18 6.69 -1.61 5.35
N LEU A 19 6.00 -1.74 6.48
CA LEU A 19 5.94 -0.73 7.55
C LEU A 19 5.43 0.62 7.07
N ARG A 20 4.38 0.62 6.25
CA ARG A 20 3.79 1.86 5.73
C ARG A 20 2.34 1.97 6.13
N PHE A 21 2.00 3.14 6.64
CA PHE A 21 0.68 3.54 7.05
C PHE A 21 0.17 4.64 6.13
N TRP A 22 -1.12 4.62 5.88
CA TRP A 22 -1.81 5.63 5.12
C TRP A 22 -3.05 6.08 5.87
N VAL A 23 -3.34 7.37 5.80
CA VAL A 23 -4.48 7.99 6.46
C VAL A 23 -5.11 9.02 5.52
N GLY A 24 -6.44 9.10 5.54
CA GLY A 24 -7.18 10.02 4.69
C GLY A 24 -8.67 10.07 5.01
N SER A 25 -9.37 10.91 4.25
CA SER A 25 -10.83 10.96 4.24
C SER A 25 -11.38 10.94 2.82
N ILE A 26 -12.61 10.50 2.67
CA ILE A 26 -13.40 10.59 1.44
C ILE A 26 -14.78 11.14 1.76
N SER A 27 -15.32 11.97 0.88
CA SER A 27 -16.73 12.34 0.85
C SER A 27 -17.42 11.52 -0.23
N ASP A 28 -18.55 10.90 0.11
CA ASP A 28 -19.29 10.01 -0.78
C ASP A 28 -20.79 10.28 -0.70
N ASP A 29 -21.54 9.78 -1.69
CA ASP A 29 -23.00 9.74 -1.66
C ASP A 29 -23.50 8.29 -1.46
N ALA A 30 -24.80 8.08 -1.61
CA ALA A 30 -25.41 6.76 -1.44
C ALA A 30 -24.88 5.68 -2.40
N SER A 31 -24.17 6.05 -3.46
CA SER A 31 -23.54 5.11 -4.38
C SER A 31 -22.29 4.43 -3.79
N CYS A 32 -21.67 5.04 -2.77
CA CYS A 32 -20.41 4.59 -2.19
C CYS A 32 -19.29 4.41 -3.24
N ALA A 33 -19.24 5.28 -4.26
CA ALA A 33 -18.32 5.17 -5.38
C ALA A 33 -16.85 5.39 -4.98
N ALA A 34 -16.59 6.38 -4.12
CA ALA A 34 -15.26 6.69 -3.61
C ALA A 34 -14.78 5.62 -2.62
N LEU A 35 -15.68 5.12 -1.76
CA LEU A 35 -15.40 4.00 -0.87
C LEU A 35 -15.08 2.74 -1.67
N GLY A 36 -15.86 2.45 -2.72
CA GLY A 36 -15.58 1.33 -3.63
C GLY A 36 -14.22 1.47 -4.31
N ALA A 37 -13.86 2.65 -4.80
CA ALA A 37 -12.54 2.91 -5.38
C ALA A 37 -11.41 2.67 -4.37
N LEU A 38 -11.53 3.20 -3.14
CA LEU A 38 -10.56 3.00 -2.08
C LEU A 38 -10.33 1.50 -1.78
N LEU A 39 -11.42 0.73 -1.63
CA LEU A 39 -11.34 -0.69 -1.31
C LEU A 39 -10.68 -1.49 -2.44
N MET A 40 -10.99 -1.18 -3.70
CA MET A 40 -10.33 -1.79 -4.86
C MET A 40 -8.85 -1.40 -4.96
N GLN A 41 -8.52 -0.12 -4.70
CA GLN A 41 -7.15 0.39 -4.71
C GLN A 41 -6.29 -0.29 -3.63
N VAL A 42 -6.78 -0.33 -2.39
CA VAL A 42 -6.07 -0.92 -1.25
C VAL A 42 -6.08 -2.45 -1.29
N SER A 43 -7.18 -3.07 -1.74
CA SER A 43 -7.42 -4.52 -1.70
C SER A 43 -7.09 -5.14 -0.33
N PRO A 44 -7.75 -4.66 0.74
CA PRO A 44 -7.44 -5.06 2.10
C PRO A 44 -7.66 -6.57 2.32
N LYS A 45 -6.87 -7.17 3.21
CA LYS A 45 -7.03 -8.57 3.65
C LYS A 45 -7.95 -8.67 4.87
N GLU A 46 -7.96 -7.63 5.69
CA GLU A 46 -8.79 -7.47 6.86
C GLU A 46 -9.33 -6.04 6.85
N VAL A 47 -10.60 -5.87 7.21
CA VAL A 47 -11.22 -4.56 7.41
C VAL A 47 -11.79 -4.51 8.82
N VAL A 48 -11.26 -3.56 9.59
CA VAL A 48 -11.76 -3.19 10.91
C VAL A 48 -12.68 -1.98 10.72
N TYR A 49 -13.89 -2.04 11.27
CA TYR A 49 -14.86 -0.96 11.11
C TYR A 49 -15.79 -0.83 12.31
N GLU A 50 -16.32 0.37 12.51
CA GLU A 50 -17.31 0.63 13.53
C GLU A 50 -18.69 0.10 13.11
N SER A 51 -19.21 -0.86 13.88
CA SER A 51 -20.45 -1.57 13.55
C SER A 51 -21.71 -0.68 13.53
N LYS A 52 -21.74 0.37 14.36
CA LYS A 52 -22.86 1.31 14.47
C LYS A 52 -22.72 2.55 13.58
N GLY A 53 -21.51 2.86 13.12
CA GLY A 53 -21.21 4.08 12.35
C GLY A 53 -21.42 3.95 10.84
N LEU A 54 -21.50 2.73 10.29
CA LEU A 54 -21.65 2.53 8.84
C LEU A 54 -23.11 2.38 8.38
N SER A 55 -23.44 3.09 7.30
CA SER A 55 -24.70 2.91 6.57
C SER A 55 -24.82 1.50 5.97
N ARG A 56 -26.06 1.08 5.65
CA ARG A 56 -26.30 -0.21 4.98
C ARG A 56 -25.62 -0.27 3.61
N GLU A 57 -25.54 0.86 2.93
CA GLU A 57 -24.90 1.05 1.64
C GLU A 57 -23.39 0.84 1.76
N ALA A 58 -22.75 1.45 2.77
CA ALA A 58 -21.33 1.24 3.05
C ALA A 58 -21.02 -0.21 3.43
N GLN A 59 -21.86 -0.85 4.24
CA GLN A 59 -21.69 -2.28 4.57
C GLN A 59 -21.82 -3.18 3.33
N LYS A 60 -22.72 -2.85 2.40
CA LYS A 60 -22.81 -3.54 1.09
C LYS A 60 -21.56 -3.30 0.25
N ALA A 61 -21.07 -2.06 0.19
CA ALA A 61 -19.86 -1.70 -0.54
C ALA A 61 -18.62 -2.46 0.01
N LEU A 62 -18.48 -2.54 1.33
CA LEU A 62 -17.44 -3.36 1.97
C LEU A 62 -17.51 -4.79 1.50
N ARG A 63 -18.67 -5.45 1.54
CA ARG A 63 -18.80 -6.85 1.09
C ARG A 63 -18.49 -7.00 -0.39
N LYS A 64 -18.95 -6.06 -1.22
CA LYS A 64 -18.84 -6.12 -2.68
C LYS A 64 -17.41 -5.92 -3.18
N TYR A 65 -16.75 -4.84 -2.75
CA TYR A 65 -15.47 -4.42 -3.33
C TYR A 65 -14.24 -5.00 -2.63
N THR A 66 -14.44 -5.73 -1.53
CA THR A 66 -13.34 -6.38 -0.82
C THR A 66 -13.14 -7.84 -1.28
N LEU A 67 -14.12 -8.50 -1.90
CA LEU A 67 -14.02 -9.89 -2.40
C LEU A 67 -13.00 -10.12 -3.55
N THR A 68 -12.12 -9.17 -3.83
CA THR A 68 -11.11 -9.27 -4.89
C THR A 68 -9.96 -10.22 -4.51
N GLY A 69 -10.19 -11.54 -4.57
CA GLY A 69 -9.13 -12.55 -4.45
C GLY A 69 -9.58 -13.90 -3.88
N SER A 70 -8.71 -14.92 -3.95
CA SER A 70 -8.99 -16.30 -3.54
C SER A 70 -9.12 -16.54 -2.02
N THR A 71 -8.86 -15.53 -1.19
CA THR A 71 -8.94 -15.63 0.27
C THR A 71 -10.09 -14.77 0.79
N ALA A 72 -11.01 -15.38 1.52
CA ALA A 72 -12.08 -14.67 2.22
C ALA A 72 -11.50 -13.61 3.16
N ILE A 73 -12.10 -12.43 3.14
CA ILE A 73 -11.69 -11.32 4.00
C ILE A 73 -12.26 -11.46 5.40
N GLN A 74 -11.45 -11.04 6.36
CA GLN A 74 -11.88 -10.91 7.73
C GLN A 74 -12.51 -9.52 7.93
N LEU A 75 -13.82 -9.51 8.14
CA LEU A 75 -14.55 -8.32 8.59
C LEU A 75 -14.61 -8.35 10.12
N SER A 76 -13.91 -7.43 10.75
CA SER A 76 -13.78 -7.33 12.22
C SER A 76 -14.61 -6.15 12.74
N PRO A 77 -15.91 -6.33 13.02
CA PRO A 77 -16.74 -5.27 13.57
C PRO A 77 -16.28 -4.95 14.99
N VAL A 78 -16.04 -3.67 15.27
CA VAL A 78 -15.71 -3.20 16.61
C VAL A 78 -16.98 -2.61 17.22
N PRO A 79 -17.41 -3.08 18.42
CA PRO A 79 -18.41 -2.37 19.21
C PRO A 79 -17.88 -0.98 19.52
N GLN A 80 -18.71 0.05 19.46
CA GLN A 80 -18.34 1.37 19.96
C GLN A 80 -18.05 1.24 21.46
N GLU A 81 -16.77 1.08 21.84
CA GLU A 81 -16.36 1.17 23.22
C GLU A 81 -16.56 2.62 23.68
N ILE A 82 -16.87 2.81 24.96
CA ILE A 82 -17.14 4.11 25.62
C ILE A 82 -15.82 4.91 25.79
N GLY A 83 -14.97 4.87 24.77
CA GLY A 83 -13.80 5.70 24.62
C GLY A 83 -14.03 6.56 23.40
N ASP A 84 -14.56 7.77 23.63
CA ASP A 84 -14.47 8.89 22.71
C ASP A 84 -13.00 9.07 22.33
N THR A 85 -12.53 8.33 21.34
CA THR A 85 -11.18 8.48 20.82
C THR A 85 -11.23 9.69 19.89
N ASN A 86 -11.41 10.84 20.54
CA ASN A 86 -11.39 12.14 19.90
C ASN A 86 -9.99 12.37 19.29
N ALA A 87 -9.92 13.25 18.31
CA ALA A 87 -8.68 13.55 17.60
C ALA A 87 -7.51 13.88 18.55
N SER A 88 -7.78 14.59 19.66
CA SER A 88 -6.80 14.90 20.71
C SER A 88 -6.28 13.66 21.44
N GLY A 89 -7.15 12.70 21.75
CA GLY A 89 -6.77 11.44 22.41
C GLY A 89 -5.86 10.59 21.52
N VAL A 90 -6.15 10.53 20.21
CA VAL A 90 -5.29 9.86 19.23
C VAL A 90 -3.92 10.55 19.15
N ARG A 91 -3.88 11.89 19.07
CA ARG A 91 -2.63 12.68 19.07
C ARG A 91 -1.78 12.36 20.31
N ASN A 92 -2.38 12.44 21.50
CA ASN A 92 -1.72 12.12 22.77
C ASN A 92 -1.22 10.67 22.83
N MET A 93 -2.00 9.71 22.30
CA MET A 93 -1.62 8.30 22.24
C MET A 93 -0.39 8.09 21.34
N ILE A 94 -0.37 8.72 20.15
CA ILE A 94 0.76 8.63 19.22
C ILE A 94 2.03 9.21 19.84
N GLU A 95 1.93 10.37 20.49
CA GLU A 95 3.06 11.06 21.10
C GLU A 95 3.61 10.31 22.33
N SER A 96 2.73 9.89 23.25
CA SER A 96 3.12 9.20 24.48
C SER A 96 3.81 7.86 24.22
N ASN A 97 3.28 7.08 23.27
CA ASN A 97 3.89 5.81 22.86
C ASN A 97 5.04 5.98 21.87
N ARG A 98 5.23 7.21 21.37
CA ARG A 98 6.20 7.59 20.34
C ARG A 98 6.09 6.66 19.13
N TYR A 99 4.89 6.56 18.55
CA TYR A 99 4.64 5.85 17.30
C TYR A 99 5.16 6.63 16.10
N PHE A 100 5.30 5.95 14.96
CA PHE A 100 5.77 6.49 13.68
C PHE A 100 7.17 7.13 13.71
N ARG A 101 8.07 6.68 14.59
CA ARG A 101 9.49 7.15 14.61
C ARG A 101 10.28 6.74 13.37
N GLY A 102 9.77 5.77 12.60
CA GLY A 102 10.36 5.38 11.33
C GLY A 102 10.27 6.50 10.29
N SER A 103 9.21 7.31 10.38
CA SER A 103 8.91 8.38 9.43
C SER A 103 10.02 9.42 9.39
N SER A 104 10.42 9.80 8.17
CA SER A 104 11.41 10.86 7.97
C SER A 104 10.84 12.25 8.30
N GLU A 105 9.53 12.42 8.14
CA GLU A 105 8.79 13.64 8.47
C GLU A 105 7.92 13.41 9.71
N SER A 106 7.56 14.50 10.40
CA SER A 106 6.61 14.43 11.52
C SER A 106 5.31 13.77 11.04
N TRP A 107 4.78 12.82 11.82
CA TRP A 107 3.53 12.13 11.50
C TRP A 107 2.36 13.10 11.30
N THR A 108 2.42 14.28 11.93
CA THR A 108 1.41 15.34 11.81
C THR A 108 1.29 15.85 10.38
N SER A 109 2.38 15.86 9.59
CA SER A 109 2.35 16.26 8.17
C SER A 109 1.41 15.40 7.31
N ALA A 110 1.23 14.13 7.68
CA ALA A 110 0.33 13.21 6.97
C ALA A 110 -1.14 13.48 7.27
N VAL A 111 -1.44 14.19 8.36
CA VAL A 111 -2.80 14.39 8.86
C VAL A 111 -3.26 15.85 8.72
N ASP A 112 -2.39 16.82 8.99
CA ASP A 112 -2.75 18.24 9.07
C ASP A 112 -3.17 18.82 7.71
N GLY A 113 -2.80 18.17 6.59
CA GLY A 113 -3.25 18.53 5.24
C GLY A 113 -4.58 17.90 4.81
N LEU A 114 -5.25 17.14 5.68
CA LEU A 114 -6.54 16.49 5.38
C LEU A 114 -7.71 17.43 5.70
N THR A 115 -8.75 17.41 4.86
CA THR A 115 -9.97 18.21 5.07
C THR A 115 -10.74 17.77 6.32
N ASP A 116 -10.87 16.47 6.53
CA ASP A 116 -11.64 15.86 7.62
C ASP A 116 -10.71 15.13 8.58
N CYS A 117 -9.74 15.88 9.11
CA CYS A 117 -8.67 15.41 9.98
C CYS A 117 -9.21 14.58 11.17
N ASP A 118 -10.30 14.99 11.81
CA ASP A 118 -10.79 14.34 13.03
C ASP A 118 -11.32 12.93 12.78
N ILE A 119 -12.07 12.72 11.68
CA ILE A 119 -12.60 11.41 11.32
C ILE A 119 -11.47 10.51 10.83
N ALA A 120 -10.51 11.06 10.08
CA ALA A 120 -9.32 10.33 9.65
C ALA A 120 -8.44 9.90 10.86
N LEU A 121 -8.28 10.78 11.85
CA LEU A 121 -7.59 10.46 13.10
C LEU A 121 -8.32 9.40 13.91
N SER A 122 -9.64 9.46 13.98
CA SER A 122 -10.43 8.42 14.66
C SER A 122 -10.20 7.03 14.03
N ALA A 123 -10.23 6.95 12.70
CA ALA A 123 -9.92 5.71 11.97
C ALA A 123 -8.47 5.23 12.21
N LEU A 124 -7.51 6.16 12.25
CA LEU A 124 -6.12 5.85 12.59
C LEU A 124 -5.99 5.34 14.04
N GLY A 125 -6.70 5.95 14.99
CA GLY A 125 -6.76 5.53 16.38
C GLY A 125 -7.25 4.09 16.52
N GLU A 126 -8.32 3.72 15.81
CA GLU A 126 -8.82 2.35 15.83
C GLU A 126 -7.84 1.37 15.20
N LEU A 127 -7.17 1.74 14.11
CA LEU A 127 -6.09 0.92 13.54
C LEU A 127 -4.94 0.70 14.54
N ILE A 128 -4.53 1.75 15.25
CA ILE A 128 -3.50 1.68 16.30
C ILE A 128 -3.93 0.74 17.43
N ASN A 129 -5.16 0.89 17.92
CA ASN A 129 -5.72 0.04 18.98
C ASN A 129 -5.78 -1.41 18.53
N HIS A 130 -6.23 -1.67 17.31
CA HIS A 130 -6.30 -3.01 16.73
C HIS A 130 -4.91 -3.65 16.64
N LEU A 131 -3.92 -2.95 16.08
CA LEU A 131 -2.53 -3.47 15.99
C LEU A 131 -1.91 -3.69 17.38
N SER A 132 -2.25 -2.85 18.36
CA SER A 132 -1.81 -3.00 19.76
C SER A 132 -2.42 -4.25 20.41
N ARG A 133 -3.70 -4.55 20.15
CA ARG A 133 -4.36 -5.81 20.58
C ARG A 133 -3.66 -7.03 19.96
N LEU A 134 -3.23 -6.93 18.70
CA LEU A 134 -2.46 -7.97 18.01
C LEU A 134 -0.97 -8.04 18.43
N LYS A 135 -0.52 -7.21 19.38
CA LYS A 135 0.89 -7.14 19.84
C LYS A 135 1.87 -6.77 18.72
N LEU A 136 1.43 -5.95 17.76
CA LEU A 136 2.23 -5.45 16.63
C LEU A 136 2.79 -4.05 16.89
N GLU A 137 3.16 -3.72 18.13
CA GLU A 137 3.71 -2.41 18.50
C GLU A 137 4.98 -2.04 17.72
N ASP A 138 5.81 -3.01 17.37
CA ASP A 138 7.01 -2.76 16.57
C ASP A 138 6.68 -2.21 15.18
N VAL A 139 5.53 -2.60 14.61
CA VAL A 139 5.03 -2.05 13.35
C VAL A 139 4.64 -0.58 13.53
N LEU A 140 3.94 -0.26 14.61
CA LEU A 140 3.52 1.11 14.94
C LEU A 140 4.70 2.04 15.20
N LYS A 141 5.70 1.58 15.95
CA LYS A 141 6.89 2.38 16.30
C LYS A 141 7.78 2.67 15.09
N ASN A 142 7.95 1.69 14.21
CA ASN A 142 8.88 1.76 13.07
C ASN A 142 8.21 2.10 11.73
N GLY A 143 6.89 2.30 11.74
CA GLY A 143 6.10 2.64 10.56
C GLY A 143 6.37 4.05 10.04
N ASP A 144 6.36 4.18 8.72
CA ASP A 144 6.28 5.45 8.01
C ASP A 144 4.79 5.75 7.74
N ILE A 145 4.31 6.98 7.97
CA ILE A 145 2.89 7.35 7.75
C ILE A 145 2.78 8.41 6.65
N TYR A 146 1.79 8.25 5.77
CA TYR A 146 1.59 9.10 4.60
C TYR A 146 0.12 9.52 4.45
N PRO A 147 -0.16 10.71 3.90
CA PRO A 147 -1.50 11.07 3.49
C PRO A 147 -1.92 10.22 2.29
N TYR A 148 -3.20 9.85 2.21
CA TYR A 148 -3.77 9.13 1.07
C TYR A 148 -5.01 9.82 0.52
N GLN A 149 -5.04 9.97 -0.80
CA GLN A 149 -6.13 10.61 -1.53
C GLN A 149 -6.49 9.74 -2.73
N VAL A 150 -7.69 9.18 -2.73
CA VAL A 150 -8.18 8.17 -3.70
C VAL A 150 -8.02 8.59 -5.16
N TYR A 151 -8.17 9.89 -5.47
CA TYR A 151 -8.16 10.41 -6.84
C TYR A 151 -7.07 11.45 -7.12
N ARG A 152 -6.02 11.52 -6.28
CA ARG A 152 -4.97 12.54 -6.45
C ARG A 152 -4.14 12.25 -7.70
N GLY A 153 -4.16 13.20 -8.64
CA GLY A 153 -3.27 13.18 -9.82
C GLY A 153 -3.58 12.08 -10.85
N CYS A 154 -4.65 11.31 -10.70
CA CYS A 154 -5.00 10.22 -11.60
C CYS A 154 -6.37 10.41 -12.28
N LEU A 155 -6.63 9.59 -13.30
CA LEU A 155 -7.96 9.40 -13.87
C LEU A 155 -8.88 8.80 -12.81
N ARG A 156 -10.07 9.38 -12.64
CA ARG A 156 -11.07 8.87 -11.70
C ARG A 156 -11.71 7.61 -12.27
N ILE A 157 -11.47 6.48 -11.61
CA ILE A 157 -12.14 5.21 -11.87
C ILE A 157 -12.78 4.79 -10.55
N ASP A 158 -14.10 4.63 -10.53
CA ASP A 158 -14.82 4.16 -9.35
C ASP A 158 -14.76 2.64 -9.20
N GLY A 159 -15.18 2.13 -8.03
CA GLY A 159 -15.17 0.69 -7.77
C GLY A 159 -16.03 -0.10 -8.75
N GLN A 160 -17.17 0.45 -9.18
CA GLN A 160 -18.05 -0.24 -10.13
C GLN A 160 -17.42 -0.38 -11.52
N THR A 161 -16.76 0.68 -12.00
CA THR A 161 -16.06 0.67 -13.29
C THR A 161 -14.92 -0.35 -13.25
N MET A 162 -14.16 -0.45 -12.15
CA MET A 162 -13.10 -1.47 -12.04
C MET A 162 -13.64 -2.91 -12.09
N VAL A 163 -14.84 -3.16 -11.56
CA VAL A 163 -15.52 -4.45 -11.65
C VAL A 163 -16.01 -4.72 -13.06
N ASN A 164 -16.71 -3.75 -13.66
CA ASN A 164 -17.29 -3.90 -15.01
C ASN A 164 -16.23 -4.10 -16.10
N LEU A 165 -15.04 -3.50 -15.92
CA LEU A 165 -13.90 -3.66 -16.83
C LEU A 165 -13.03 -4.88 -16.49
N GLU A 166 -13.44 -5.71 -15.54
CA GLU A 166 -12.73 -6.91 -15.08
C GLU A 166 -11.23 -6.64 -14.82
N ILE A 167 -10.94 -5.54 -14.11
CA ILE A 167 -9.56 -5.08 -13.95
C ILE A 167 -8.73 -6.09 -13.15
N PHE A 168 -9.28 -6.61 -12.04
CA PHE A 168 -8.58 -7.53 -11.13
C PHE A 168 -9.27 -8.88 -10.92
N ASN A 169 -10.58 -8.95 -11.18
CA ASN A 169 -11.40 -10.15 -11.02
C ASN A 169 -12.36 -10.24 -12.20
N ASN A 170 -12.57 -11.46 -12.69
CA ASN A 170 -13.56 -11.72 -13.73
C ASN A 170 -14.96 -11.89 -13.13
N SER A 171 -15.98 -11.80 -13.98
CA SER A 171 -17.39 -11.96 -13.58
C SER A 171 -17.87 -13.42 -13.56
N TYR A 172 -17.05 -14.35 -14.07
CA TYR A 172 -17.43 -15.75 -14.23
C TYR A 172 -17.27 -16.58 -12.95
N ASP A 173 -16.08 -16.58 -12.36
CA ASP A 173 -15.74 -17.32 -11.14
C ASP A 173 -15.13 -16.44 -10.04
N GLY A 174 -15.03 -15.12 -10.28
CA GLY A 174 -14.38 -14.19 -9.36
C GLY A 174 -12.85 -14.34 -9.32
N GLY A 175 -12.28 -15.21 -10.15
CA GLY A 175 -10.86 -15.45 -10.27
C GLY A 175 -10.13 -14.35 -11.05
N HIS A 176 -8.81 -14.52 -11.19
CA HIS A 176 -7.95 -13.55 -11.88
C HIS A 176 -7.77 -13.86 -13.37
N LEU A 177 -8.19 -15.04 -13.83
CA LEU A 177 -8.08 -15.43 -15.24
C LEU A 177 -9.01 -14.57 -16.09
N GLY A 178 -8.52 -14.09 -17.24
CA GLY A 178 -9.29 -13.22 -18.14
C GLY A 178 -9.27 -11.73 -17.77
N THR A 179 -8.60 -11.33 -16.68
CA THR A 179 -8.59 -9.93 -16.20
C THR A 179 -7.52 -9.09 -16.88
N LEU A 180 -7.73 -7.76 -16.93
CA LEU A 180 -6.74 -6.82 -17.48
C LEU A 180 -5.40 -6.92 -16.74
N TYR A 181 -5.43 -6.96 -15.40
CA TYR A 181 -4.22 -7.09 -14.60
C TYR A 181 -3.45 -8.36 -14.95
N LYS A 182 -4.13 -9.50 -15.09
CA LYS A 182 -3.48 -10.77 -15.43
C LYS A 182 -2.91 -10.76 -16.84
N TYR A 183 -3.57 -10.09 -17.78
CA TYR A 183 -3.08 -9.93 -19.15
C TYR A 183 -1.81 -9.07 -19.21
N LEU A 184 -1.76 -7.97 -18.45
CA LEU A 184 -0.62 -7.05 -18.44
C LEU A 184 0.55 -7.51 -17.56
N ASP A 185 0.33 -8.33 -16.53
CA ASP A 185 1.38 -8.77 -15.59
C ASP A 185 2.40 -9.72 -16.24
N ASN A 186 3.43 -9.12 -16.84
CA ASN A 186 4.69 -9.74 -17.25
C ASN A 186 5.85 -9.30 -16.33
N CYS A 187 5.56 -8.80 -15.13
CA CYS A 187 6.58 -8.32 -14.21
C CYS A 187 7.38 -9.48 -13.61
N VAL A 188 8.71 -9.37 -13.68
CA VAL A 188 9.63 -10.39 -13.16
C VAL A 188 9.96 -10.25 -11.68
N SER A 189 9.64 -9.10 -11.07
CA SER A 189 9.92 -8.82 -9.65
C SER A 189 8.63 -8.56 -8.85
N PRO A 190 8.57 -8.94 -7.56
CA PRO A 190 7.40 -8.69 -6.71
C PRO A 190 7.05 -7.20 -6.58
N THR A 191 8.07 -6.34 -6.49
CA THR A 191 7.88 -4.88 -6.44
C THR A 191 7.33 -4.36 -7.77
N GLY A 192 7.78 -4.90 -8.91
CA GLY A 192 7.22 -4.59 -10.22
C GLY A 192 5.74 -4.92 -10.32
N LYS A 193 5.31 -6.09 -9.83
CA LYS A 193 3.89 -6.48 -9.78
C LYS A 193 3.04 -5.51 -8.97
N ARG A 194 3.53 -5.10 -7.78
CA ARG A 194 2.85 -4.09 -6.95
C ARG A 194 2.78 -2.73 -7.65
N LEU A 195 3.85 -2.32 -8.31
CA LEU A 195 3.90 -1.06 -9.05
C LEU A 195 2.92 -1.07 -10.23
N LEU A 196 2.86 -2.16 -11.01
CA LEU A 196 1.92 -2.33 -12.11
C LEU A 196 0.48 -2.26 -11.61
N ARG A 197 0.16 -3.00 -10.54
CA ARG A 197 -1.16 -2.92 -9.90
C ARG A 197 -1.50 -1.48 -9.52
N ASN A 198 -0.55 -0.76 -8.91
CA ASN A 198 -0.74 0.63 -8.52
C ASN A 198 -0.97 1.55 -9.73
N TRP A 199 -0.25 1.36 -10.83
CA TRP A 199 -0.43 2.14 -12.06
C TRP A 199 -1.77 1.91 -12.73
N ILE A 200 -2.28 0.67 -12.71
CA ILE A 200 -3.60 0.33 -13.24
C ILE A 200 -4.71 0.98 -12.39
N CYS A 201 -4.55 0.97 -11.06
CA CYS A 201 -5.48 1.63 -10.14
C CYS A 201 -5.46 3.16 -10.24
N HIS A 202 -4.35 3.75 -10.69
CA HIS A 202 -4.15 5.20 -10.76
C HIS A 202 -3.62 5.61 -12.14
N PRO A 203 -4.43 5.48 -13.22
CA PRO A 203 -3.97 5.86 -14.54
C PRO A 203 -3.62 7.34 -14.59
N LEU A 204 -2.59 7.67 -15.37
CA LEU A 204 -2.19 9.06 -15.58
C LEU A 204 -3.27 9.81 -16.37
N LYS A 205 -3.37 11.10 -16.13
CA LYS A 205 -4.22 12.03 -16.92
C LYS A 205 -3.44 13.18 -17.56
N ASP A 206 -2.16 13.31 -17.20
CA ASP A 206 -1.27 14.32 -17.76
C ASP A 206 -0.60 13.78 -19.02
N ILE A 207 -0.76 14.49 -20.13
CA ILE A 207 -0.25 14.08 -21.44
C ILE A 207 1.28 13.96 -21.42
N GLY A 208 1.98 14.89 -20.76
CA GLY A 208 3.44 14.85 -20.68
C GLY A 208 3.95 13.60 -19.96
N SER A 209 3.31 13.22 -18.85
CA SER A 209 3.63 12.01 -18.09
C SER A 209 3.26 10.73 -18.84
N ILE A 210 2.18 10.75 -19.64
CA ILE A 210 1.79 9.63 -20.51
C ILE A 210 2.84 9.43 -21.60
N ASN A 211 3.20 10.49 -22.34
CA ASN A 211 4.19 10.41 -23.40
C ASN A 211 5.54 9.92 -22.88
N LYS A 212 6.01 10.41 -21.72
CA LYS A 212 7.23 9.88 -21.08
C LYS A 212 7.21 8.37 -20.84
N ARG A 213 6.04 7.78 -20.55
CA ARG A 213 5.94 6.31 -20.42
C ARG A 213 5.98 5.62 -21.78
N LEU A 214 5.35 6.21 -22.80
CA LEU A 214 5.36 5.70 -24.16
C LEU A 214 6.78 5.76 -24.75
N ASP A 215 7.50 6.87 -24.56
CA ASP A 215 8.89 7.04 -24.98
C ASP A 215 9.78 5.91 -24.43
N VAL A 216 9.65 5.59 -23.14
CA VAL A 216 10.40 4.49 -22.50
C VAL A 216 10.03 3.13 -23.10
N VAL A 217 8.75 2.90 -23.42
CA VAL A 217 8.31 1.64 -24.06
C VAL A 217 8.90 1.52 -25.46
N GLU A 218 8.84 2.58 -26.26
CA GLU A 218 9.42 2.64 -27.61
C GLU A 218 10.93 2.40 -27.57
N GLU A 219 11.64 2.98 -26.61
CA GLU A 219 13.09 2.80 -26.44
C GLU A 219 13.44 1.34 -26.11
N PHE A 220 12.69 0.68 -25.20
CA PHE A 220 12.90 -0.74 -24.91
C PHE A 220 12.53 -1.66 -26.07
N MET A 221 11.51 -1.30 -26.87
CA MET A 221 11.13 -2.06 -28.07
C MET A 221 12.19 -1.95 -29.17
N ALA A 222 12.79 -0.77 -29.35
CA ALA A 222 13.87 -0.55 -30.30
C ALA A 222 15.18 -1.24 -29.86
N ASN A 223 15.43 -1.37 -28.56
CA ASN A 223 16.67 -1.92 -27.99
C ASN A 223 16.44 -3.21 -27.19
N SER A 224 16.19 -4.32 -27.90
CA SER A 224 15.83 -5.60 -27.27
C SER A 224 16.93 -6.15 -26.33
N GLU A 225 18.21 -5.89 -26.61
CA GLU A 225 19.34 -6.28 -25.75
C GLU A 225 19.28 -5.59 -24.38
N ILE A 226 19.04 -4.26 -24.38
CA ILE A 226 18.87 -3.47 -23.16
C ILE A 226 17.68 -3.98 -22.34
N MET A 227 16.57 -4.32 -23.00
CA MET A 227 15.40 -4.92 -22.35
C MET A 227 15.76 -6.27 -21.68
N GLN A 228 16.46 -7.15 -22.39
CA GLN A 228 16.86 -8.46 -21.86
C GLN A 228 17.81 -8.34 -20.67
N ILE A 229 18.85 -7.51 -20.77
CA ILE A 229 19.80 -7.24 -19.69
C ILE A 229 19.05 -6.71 -18.46
N THR A 230 18.18 -5.72 -18.66
CA THR A 230 17.35 -5.16 -17.59
C THR A 230 16.51 -6.24 -16.90
N GLY A 231 15.82 -7.08 -17.67
CA GLY A 231 15.05 -8.20 -17.16
C GLY A 231 15.87 -9.19 -16.33
N GLN A 232 17.07 -9.56 -16.79
CA GLN A 232 17.97 -10.47 -16.09
C GLN A 232 18.44 -9.93 -14.73
N TYR A 233 18.69 -8.62 -14.62
CA TYR A 233 19.04 -8.01 -13.34
C TYR A 233 17.83 -7.85 -12.42
N LEU A 234 16.68 -7.42 -12.94
CA LEU A 234 15.46 -7.27 -12.14
C LEU A 234 14.98 -8.61 -11.56
N GLN A 235 15.16 -9.73 -12.28
CA GLN A 235 14.88 -11.08 -11.76
C GLN A 235 15.72 -11.46 -10.53
N LYS A 236 16.92 -10.89 -10.39
CA LYS A 236 17.83 -11.17 -9.26
C LYS A 236 17.51 -10.32 -8.04
N LEU A 237 16.74 -9.25 -8.20
CA LEU A 237 16.39 -8.37 -7.09
C LEU A 237 15.40 -9.07 -6.14
N PRO A 238 15.74 -9.18 -4.85
CA PRO A 238 14.76 -9.63 -3.88
C PRO A 238 13.71 -8.52 -3.65
N ASP A 239 12.67 -8.84 -2.89
CA ASP A 239 11.69 -7.86 -2.43
C ASP A 239 12.31 -6.92 -1.37
N LEU A 240 13.08 -5.94 -1.85
CA LEU A 240 13.87 -5.02 -1.01
C LEU A 240 12.98 -4.24 -0.05
N GLU A 241 11.82 -3.78 -0.51
CA GLU A 241 10.85 -3.04 0.29
C GLU A 241 10.41 -3.83 1.53
N ARG A 242 9.97 -5.08 1.36
CA ARG A 242 9.55 -5.91 2.49
C ARG A 242 10.72 -6.44 3.32
N LEU A 243 11.90 -6.64 2.73
CA LEU A 243 13.10 -6.99 3.47
C LEU A 243 13.54 -5.84 4.40
N LEU A 244 13.48 -4.60 3.94
CA LEU A 244 13.79 -3.41 4.75
C LEU A 244 12.78 -3.26 5.90
N GLY A 245 11.48 -3.42 5.64
CA GLY A 245 10.46 -3.42 6.68
C GLY A 245 10.71 -4.49 7.75
N ARG A 246 11.04 -5.72 7.34
CA ARG A 246 11.42 -6.80 8.27
C ARG A 246 12.66 -6.50 9.09
N MET A 247 13.66 -5.82 8.52
CA MET A 247 14.83 -5.42 9.29
C MET A 247 14.46 -4.36 10.34
N LYS A 248 13.77 -3.29 9.94
CA LYS A 248 13.32 -2.21 10.83
C LYS A 248 12.51 -2.75 12.01
N SER A 249 11.49 -3.58 11.77
CA SER A 249 10.65 -4.12 12.84
C SER A 249 11.42 -5.07 13.76
N SER A 250 12.29 -5.92 13.19
CA SER A 250 13.04 -6.87 13.98
C SER A 250 14.10 -6.21 14.88
N VAL A 251 14.69 -5.07 14.50
CA VAL A 251 15.78 -4.45 15.26
C VAL A 251 15.35 -4.00 16.66
N GLN A 252 14.09 -3.62 16.83
CA GLN A 252 13.57 -3.08 18.09
C GLN A 252 12.73 -4.06 18.91
N SER A 253 12.33 -5.21 18.35
CA SER A 253 11.86 -6.36 19.13
C SER A 253 12.96 -6.71 20.12
N SER A 254 12.79 -6.22 21.33
CA SER A 254 13.90 -5.91 22.21
C SER A 254 14.66 -7.16 22.61
N ALA A 255 15.96 -6.98 22.79
CA ALA A 255 16.90 -7.90 23.39
C ALA A 255 16.55 -8.37 24.83
N SER A 256 15.32 -8.13 25.31
CA SER A 256 14.88 -8.39 26.69
C SER A 256 13.94 -9.58 26.87
N VAL A 257 13.36 -10.19 25.81
CA VAL A 257 12.29 -11.21 25.99
C VAL A 257 12.48 -12.50 25.18
N LEU A 258 13.46 -12.60 24.28
CA LEU A 258 13.64 -13.84 23.52
C LEU A 258 14.55 -14.82 24.27
N PRO A 259 14.09 -16.06 24.57
CA PRO A 259 14.96 -17.13 25.05
C PRO A 259 16.20 -17.26 24.14
N ALA A 260 17.37 -17.56 24.72
CA ALA A 260 18.64 -17.58 23.98
C ALA A 260 18.61 -18.42 22.69
N LEU A 261 17.78 -19.48 22.65
CA LEU A 261 17.57 -20.31 21.47
C LEU A 261 16.80 -19.57 20.34
N LEU A 262 15.78 -18.79 20.69
CA LEU A 262 15.03 -17.94 19.74
C LEU A 262 15.89 -16.76 19.26
N GLY A 263 16.72 -16.19 20.14
CA GLY A 263 17.65 -15.11 19.80
C GLY A 263 18.61 -15.51 18.67
N LYS A 264 19.19 -16.71 18.72
CA LYS A 264 20.07 -17.23 17.65
C LYS A 264 19.34 -17.37 16.31
N LYS A 265 18.11 -17.87 16.30
CA LYS A 265 17.31 -18.04 15.08
C LYS A 265 16.93 -16.69 14.47
N VAL A 266 16.50 -15.74 15.30
CA VAL A 266 16.17 -14.37 14.87
C VAL A 266 17.41 -13.66 14.32
N LEU A 267 18.55 -13.73 15.01
CA LEU A 267 19.80 -13.12 14.52
C LEU A 267 20.24 -13.72 13.19
N LYS A 268 20.17 -15.05 13.03
CA LYS A 268 20.47 -15.71 11.75
C LYS A 268 19.55 -15.24 10.62
N GLN A 269 18.26 -15.06 10.90
CA GLN A 269 17.30 -14.52 9.93
C GLN A 269 17.61 -13.05 9.58
N ARG A 270 18.02 -12.22 10.56
CA ARG A 270 18.43 -10.83 10.32
C ARG A 270 19.67 -10.76 9.44
N VAL A 271 20.71 -11.52 9.75
CA VAL A 271 21.94 -11.57 8.94
C VAL A 271 21.63 -12.04 7.51
N LYS A 272 20.76 -13.05 7.36
CA LYS A 272 20.31 -13.51 6.05
C LYS A 272 19.56 -12.40 5.27
N ALA A 273 18.63 -11.71 5.92
CA ALA A 273 17.87 -10.61 5.31
C ALA A 273 18.80 -9.46 4.90
N PHE A 274 19.73 -9.07 5.76
CA PHE A 274 20.74 -8.05 5.47
C PHE A 274 21.61 -8.45 4.27
N GLY A 275 22.11 -9.69 4.24
CA GLY A 275 22.86 -10.21 3.10
C GLY A 275 22.07 -10.20 1.78
N GLN A 276 20.76 -10.49 1.83
CA GLN A 276 19.88 -10.37 0.66
C GLN A 276 19.72 -8.92 0.21
N ILE A 277 19.59 -7.98 1.13
CA ILE A 277 19.50 -6.55 0.82
C ILE A 277 20.78 -6.05 0.15
N VAL A 278 21.95 -6.36 0.73
CA VAL A 278 23.25 -5.98 0.16
C VAL A 278 23.42 -6.56 -1.25
N LYS A 279 23.06 -7.85 -1.45
CA LYS A 279 23.08 -8.48 -2.77
C LYS A 279 22.12 -7.81 -3.77
N GLY A 280 20.93 -7.41 -3.30
CA GLY A 280 19.95 -6.68 -4.10
C GLY A 280 20.47 -5.32 -4.54
N PHE A 281 21.01 -4.52 -3.62
CA PHE A 281 21.61 -3.22 -3.97
C PHE A 281 22.78 -3.37 -4.93
N ARG A 282 23.66 -4.36 -4.73
CA ARG A 282 24.75 -4.65 -5.67
C ARG A 282 24.20 -4.96 -7.08
N SER A 283 23.18 -5.81 -7.17
CA SER A 283 22.56 -6.14 -8.46
C SER A 283 21.92 -4.92 -9.13
N GLY A 284 21.35 -4.00 -8.35
CA GLY A 284 20.83 -2.73 -8.86
C GLY A 284 21.92 -1.79 -9.37
N ILE A 285 23.05 -1.70 -8.65
CA ILE A 285 24.22 -0.93 -9.09
C ILE A 285 24.80 -1.52 -10.38
N ASP A 286 24.96 -2.85 -10.44
CA ASP A 286 25.47 -3.55 -11.62
C ASP A 286 24.56 -3.32 -12.84
N LEU A 287 23.23 -3.27 -12.64
CA LEU A 287 22.28 -2.91 -13.69
C LEU A 287 22.50 -1.48 -14.19
N LEU A 288 22.60 -0.50 -13.29
CA LEU A 288 22.81 0.90 -13.67
C LEU A 288 24.13 1.07 -14.45
N LEU A 289 25.19 0.38 -14.03
CA LEU A 289 26.47 0.37 -14.73
C LEU A 289 26.38 -0.31 -16.11
N ALA A 290 25.62 -1.39 -16.23
CA ALA A 290 25.39 -2.06 -17.52
C ALA A 290 24.63 -1.15 -18.48
N LEU A 291 23.55 -0.51 -18.02
CA LEU A 291 22.76 0.43 -18.82
C LEU A 291 23.59 1.63 -19.26
N GLN A 292 24.42 2.19 -18.39
CA GLN A 292 25.28 3.32 -18.75
C GLN A 292 26.29 2.98 -19.85
N LYS A 293 26.82 1.74 -19.86
CA LYS A 293 27.72 1.28 -20.93
C LYS A 293 27.00 1.20 -22.27
N GLU A 294 25.82 0.61 -22.30
CA GLU A 294 25.03 0.48 -23.53
C GLU A 294 24.57 1.82 -24.09
N VAL A 295 24.09 2.73 -23.22
CA VAL A 295 23.69 4.10 -23.62
C VAL A 295 24.88 4.90 -24.14
N ASN A 296 26.06 4.74 -23.54
CA ASN A 296 27.27 5.39 -24.05
C ASN A 296 27.70 4.82 -25.40
N MET A 297 27.57 3.51 -25.64
CA MET A 297 27.84 2.91 -26.94
C MET A 297 26.85 3.37 -28.01
N THR A 298 25.56 3.46 -27.71
CA THR A 298 24.54 3.97 -28.65
C THR A 298 24.68 5.47 -28.94
N ARG A 299 25.29 6.26 -28.04
CA ARG A 299 25.63 7.67 -28.30
C ARG A 299 26.93 7.86 -29.10
N LEU A 300 27.79 6.84 -29.15
CA LEU A 300 29.06 6.87 -29.88
C LEU A 300 28.94 6.38 -31.33
N LEU A 301 27.83 5.69 -31.66
CA LEU A 301 27.45 5.23 -33.00
C LEU A 301 26.52 6.24 -33.69
#